data_AF-A0A0G0SSN0-F1
#
_entry.id   AF-A0A0G0SSN0-F1
#
_cell.length_a   1.000
_cell.length_b   1.000
_cell.length_c   1.000
_cell.angle_alpha   90.00
_cell.angle_beta   90.00
_cell.angle_gamma   90.00
#
_symmetry.space_group_name_H-M   'P 1'
#
loop_
_entity.id
_entity.type
_entity.pdbx_description
1 polymer ?
#
loop_
_entity_poly.entity_id
_entity_poly.type
_entity_poly.pdbx_seq_one_letter_code
_entity_poly.pdbx_strand_id
1 'polypeptide(L)'
;MVRNSESLAQITSDCLELSSTLHPDILREDIGYRLDLHWRQHRTQHGVLPSILRTFSQDDILNIPNIRQQGQVILDKQQPSLLEAVHETTTRLTFMEKWTDNLLNFINGVILGGSLSYGRFVNVRGAYPRGSDLDIILLTRNIPHTININRLLPTPLGFSLNDQSIFHTRLDEFNRMRRKKTAQMISHKFLLPQQGFDISMHFMDQDIFHQLCHPTDIEHSPRYFLDFKSAKFPHQTMNQKDTHGDPFPFSVNEHEVINGFIARTQICGFSNGNFVPGIYHNLMAPMFELFYGDTDCQNQIECFRL
;
A
#
# COMPACT_ATOMS: atom_id res chain seq x y z
N MET A 1 24.77 -4.95 1.61
CA MET A 1 25.83 -3.93 1.34
C MET A 1 25.15 -2.56 1.45
N VAL A 2 25.39 -1.81 2.52
CA VAL A 2 24.76 -0.50 2.71
C VAL A 2 25.46 0.49 1.78
N ARG A 3 24.81 0.89 0.67
CA ARG A 3 25.30 2.01 -0.13
C ARG A 3 25.24 3.27 0.74
N ASN A 4 26.27 4.11 0.66
CA ASN A 4 26.28 5.41 1.32
C ASN A 4 25.02 6.19 0.91
N SER A 5 24.33 6.78 1.88
CA SER A 5 23.15 7.59 1.63
C SER A 5 23.52 8.78 0.76
N GLU A 6 22.94 8.88 -0.42
CA GLU A 6 23.12 10.05 -1.27
C GLU A 6 22.32 11.22 -0.70
N SER A 7 22.91 12.41 -0.73
CA SER A 7 22.18 13.63 -0.37
C SER A 7 21.20 14.01 -1.49
N LEU A 8 20.13 14.75 -1.15
CA LEU A 8 19.22 15.30 -2.17
C LEU A 8 19.96 16.19 -3.19
N ALA A 9 20.99 16.90 -2.76
CA ALA A 9 21.83 17.69 -3.66
C ALA A 9 22.56 16.81 -4.69
N GLN A 10 23.07 15.65 -4.28
CA GLN A 10 23.69 14.69 -5.19
C GLN A 10 22.67 14.12 -6.18
N ILE A 11 21.49 13.70 -5.70
CA ILE A 11 20.41 13.17 -6.56
C ILE A 11 19.99 14.20 -7.61
N THR A 12 19.91 15.47 -7.22
CA THR A 12 19.56 16.59 -8.11
C THR A 12 20.65 16.83 -9.15
N SER A 13 21.92 16.88 -8.73
CA SER A 13 23.07 17.08 -9.61
C SER A 13 23.14 15.98 -10.67
N ASP A 14 23.01 14.73 -10.25
CA ASP A 14 23.06 13.59 -11.16
C ASP A 14 21.84 13.56 -12.08
N CYS A 15 20.66 13.98 -11.61
CA CYS A 15 19.48 14.10 -12.46
C CYS A 15 19.74 15.06 -13.63
N LEU A 16 20.35 16.21 -13.36
CA LEU A 16 20.73 17.19 -14.37
C LEU A 16 21.75 16.61 -15.36
N GLU A 17 22.81 15.97 -14.85
CA GLU A 17 23.88 15.38 -15.67
C GLU A 17 23.34 14.26 -16.57
N LEU A 18 22.62 13.31 -15.99
CA LEU A 18 22.12 12.11 -16.66
C LEU A 18 20.96 12.40 -17.62
N SER A 19 20.24 13.51 -17.44
CA SER A 19 19.11 13.88 -18.32
C SER A 19 19.48 14.04 -19.80
N SER A 20 20.75 14.33 -20.08
CA SER A 20 21.27 14.49 -21.44
C SER A 20 21.69 13.17 -22.10
N THR A 21 21.85 12.09 -21.32
CA THR A 21 22.45 10.83 -21.77
C THR A 21 21.53 9.61 -21.64
N LEU A 22 20.62 9.61 -20.65
CA LEU A 22 19.73 8.49 -20.40
C LEU A 22 18.40 8.63 -21.13
N HIS A 23 17.80 7.48 -21.48
CA HIS A 23 16.41 7.43 -21.91
C HIS A 23 15.50 7.95 -20.78
N PRO A 24 14.42 8.71 -21.08
CA PRO A 24 13.56 9.33 -20.07
C PRO A 24 12.99 8.34 -19.04
N ASP A 25 12.57 7.16 -19.49
CA ASP A 25 12.03 6.12 -18.60
C ASP A 25 13.10 5.59 -17.62
N ILE A 26 14.35 5.42 -18.09
CA ILE A 26 15.47 4.96 -17.26
C ILE A 26 15.83 6.02 -16.22
N LEU A 27 15.92 7.29 -16.64
CA LEU A 27 16.18 8.41 -15.74
C LEU A 27 15.11 8.49 -14.65
N ARG A 28 13.83 8.37 -15.01
CA ARG A 28 12.71 8.39 -14.06
C ARG A 28 12.82 7.28 -13.02
N GLU A 29 13.10 6.05 -13.47
CA GLU A 29 13.25 4.90 -12.58
C GLU A 29 14.45 5.03 -11.65
N ASP A 30 15.61 5.48 -12.16
CA ASP A 30 16.82 5.71 -11.37
C ASP A 30 16.58 6.76 -10.28
N ILE A 31 16.07 7.94 -10.65
CA ILE A 31 15.81 9.02 -9.69
C ILE A 31 14.73 8.61 -8.68
N GLY A 32 13.67 7.94 -9.13
CA GLY A 32 12.63 7.41 -8.24
C GLY A 32 13.18 6.41 -7.22
N TYR A 33 14.07 5.51 -7.63
CA TYR A 33 14.75 4.56 -6.74
C TYR A 33 15.67 5.28 -5.74
N ARG A 34 16.42 6.29 -6.17
CA ARG A 34 17.34 7.04 -5.30
C ARG A 34 16.60 7.88 -4.27
N LEU A 35 15.50 8.53 -4.67
CA LEU A 35 14.59 9.21 -3.74
C LEU A 35 13.98 8.26 -2.72
N ASP A 36 13.59 7.07 -3.17
CA ASP A 36 13.06 6.03 -2.31
C ASP A 36 14.09 5.59 -1.24
N LEU A 37 15.32 5.32 -1.66
CA LEU A 37 16.42 4.98 -0.77
C LEU A 37 16.72 6.12 0.22
N HIS A 38 16.80 7.36 -0.27
CA HIS A 38 16.99 8.54 0.56
C HIS A 38 15.89 8.67 1.61
N TRP A 39 14.62 8.60 1.21
CA TRP A 39 13.52 8.64 2.16
C TRP A 39 13.63 7.53 3.21
N ARG A 40 13.86 6.27 2.83
CA ARG A 40 13.94 5.16 3.80
C ARG A 40 15.06 5.35 4.82
N GLN A 41 16.21 5.85 4.40
CA GLN A 41 17.37 6.09 5.28
C GLN A 41 17.12 7.26 6.25
N HIS A 42 16.29 8.21 5.85
CA HIS A 42 16.08 9.45 6.59
C HIS A 42 14.67 9.58 7.19
N ARG A 43 13.73 8.64 6.99
CA ARG A 43 12.31 8.77 7.37
C ARG A 43 12.03 9.03 8.87
N THR A 44 12.99 8.78 9.75
CA THR A 44 12.90 9.12 11.18
C THR A 44 13.27 10.58 11.48
N GLN A 45 13.83 11.30 10.50
CA GLN A 45 14.23 12.70 10.60
C GLN A 45 13.07 13.60 10.18
N HIS A 46 12.79 14.62 11.00
CA HIS A 46 11.77 15.61 10.64
C HIS A 46 12.17 16.38 9.39
N GLY A 47 11.20 16.60 8.49
CA GLY A 47 11.37 17.51 7.34
C GLY A 47 11.97 16.88 6.08
N VAL A 48 12.19 15.56 6.03
CA VAL A 48 12.71 14.87 4.83
C VAL A 48 11.74 14.99 3.66
N LEU A 49 10.46 14.72 3.91
CA LEU A 49 9.40 14.82 2.90
C LEU A 49 9.25 16.25 2.34
N PRO A 50 9.11 17.30 3.18
CA PRO A 50 9.19 18.69 2.70
C PRO A 50 10.47 19.03 1.93
N SER A 51 11.62 18.48 2.32
CA SER A 51 12.89 18.71 1.63
C SER A 51 12.89 18.11 0.22
N ILE A 52 12.45 16.86 0.07
CA ILE A 52 12.30 16.20 -1.25
C ILE A 52 11.40 17.05 -2.15
N LEU A 53 10.22 17.44 -1.65
CA LEU A 53 9.25 18.20 -2.44
C LEU A 53 9.79 19.56 -2.86
N ARG A 54 10.46 20.27 -1.95
CA ARG A 54 11.09 21.56 -2.24
C ARG A 54 12.15 21.43 -3.33
N THR A 55 13.02 20.44 -3.23
CA THR A 55 14.07 20.17 -4.23
C THR A 55 13.46 19.94 -5.61
N PHE A 56 12.44 19.10 -5.71
CA PHE A 56 11.80 18.79 -7.00
C PHE A 56 10.86 19.89 -7.52
N SER A 57 10.66 20.95 -6.74
CA SER A 57 9.93 22.15 -7.16
C SER A 57 10.87 23.29 -7.60
N GLN A 58 12.18 23.08 -7.62
CA GLN A 58 13.14 24.08 -8.09
C GLN A 58 13.13 24.19 -9.61
N ASP A 59 13.27 25.42 -10.13
CA ASP A 59 13.18 25.71 -11.57
C ASP A 59 14.16 24.86 -12.40
N ASP A 60 15.37 24.63 -11.90
CA ASP A 60 16.38 23.82 -12.60
C ASP A 60 15.90 22.38 -12.84
N ILE A 61 15.26 21.75 -11.85
CA ILE A 61 14.65 20.42 -11.99
C ILE A 61 13.44 20.47 -12.90
N LEU A 62 12.60 21.51 -12.76
CA LEU A 62 11.38 21.65 -13.55
C LEU A 62 11.65 21.84 -15.05
N ASN A 63 12.85 22.31 -15.41
CA ASN A 63 13.30 22.49 -16.78
C ASN A 63 13.92 21.23 -17.40
N ILE A 64 14.14 20.17 -16.62
CA ILE A 64 14.65 18.91 -17.15
C ILE A 64 13.60 18.27 -18.08
N PRO A 65 13.96 17.95 -19.34
CA PRO A 65 13.04 17.29 -20.26
C PRO A 65 12.47 16.00 -19.64
N ASN A 66 11.17 15.78 -19.86
CA ASN A 66 10.44 14.59 -19.43
C ASN A 66 10.12 14.45 -17.93
N ILE A 67 10.60 15.32 -17.04
CA ILE A 67 10.21 15.26 -15.60
C ILE A 67 8.71 15.50 -15.40
N ARG A 68 8.11 16.31 -16.26
CA ARG A 68 6.66 16.62 -16.29
C ARG A 68 5.89 15.77 -17.30
N GLN A 69 6.58 14.99 -18.13
CA GLN A 69 5.93 14.17 -19.13
C GLN A 69 5.39 12.91 -18.47
N GLN A 70 4.13 12.59 -18.74
CA GLN A 70 3.55 11.34 -18.31
C GLN A 70 4.23 10.17 -19.03
N GLY A 71 4.39 9.04 -18.33
CA GLY A 71 5.03 7.86 -18.90
C GLY A 71 4.17 7.14 -19.94
N GLN A 72 4.49 5.88 -20.22
CA GLN A 72 3.66 5.06 -21.11
C GLN A 72 2.34 4.64 -20.44
N VAL A 73 1.39 4.11 -21.21
CA VAL A 73 0.21 3.43 -20.67
C VAL A 73 0.57 1.97 -20.43
N ILE A 74 0.46 1.50 -19.19
CA ILE A 74 0.71 0.11 -18.80
C ILE A 74 -0.56 -0.46 -18.19
N LEU A 75 -1.07 -1.57 -18.72
CA LEU A 75 -2.32 -2.20 -18.28
C LEU A 75 -3.49 -1.19 -18.22
N ASP A 76 -3.68 -0.44 -19.31
CA ASP A 76 -4.68 0.64 -19.47
C ASP A 76 -4.58 1.79 -18.45
N LYS A 77 -3.44 1.87 -17.75
CA LYS A 77 -3.15 2.93 -16.78
C LYS A 77 -2.00 3.80 -17.28
N GLN A 78 -2.33 5.06 -17.56
CA GLN A 78 -1.36 6.13 -17.77
C GLN A 78 -0.40 6.21 -16.57
N GLN A 79 0.90 6.08 -16.80
CA GLN A 79 1.91 6.24 -15.76
C GLN A 79 2.12 7.73 -15.46
N PRO A 80 2.34 8.10 -14.18
CA PRO A 80 2.52 9.50 -13.81
C PRO A 80 3.85 10.03 -14.33
N SER A 81 3.96 11.36 -14.36
CA SER A 81 5.27 12.00 -14.51
C SER A 81 6.11 11.83 -13.22
N LEU A 82 7.42 12.01 -13.29
CA LEU A 82 8.27 11.95 -12.10
C LEU A 82 7.83 12.99 -11.05
N LEU A 83 7.57 14.22 -11.50
CA LEU A 83 7.13 15.29 -10.61
C LEU A 83 5.79 14.98 -9.93
N GLU A 84 4.83 14.44 -10.68
CA GLU A 84 3.56 13.97 -10.14
C GLU A 84 3.80 12.89 -9.09
N ALA A 85 4.57 11.84 -9.40
CA ALA A 85 4.83 10.76 -8.46
C ALA A 85 5.54 11.24 -7.17
N VAL A 86 6.44 12.21 -7.28
CA VAL A 86 7.11 12.84 -6.13
C VAL A 86 6.13 13.62 -5.26
N HIS A 87 5.31 14.47 -5.87
CA HIS A 87 4.29 15.24 -5.16
C HIS A 87 3.31 14.31 -4.44
N GLU A 88 2.78 13.33 -5.15
CA GLU A 88 1.72 12.44 -4.69
C GLU A 88 2.19 11.45 -3.64
N THR A 89 3.42 10.95 -3.77
CA THR A 89 4.07 10.14 -2.72
C THR A 89 4.29 10.95 -1.47
N THR A 90 4.84 12.16 -1.60
CA THR A 90 5.13 13.02 -0.46
C THR A 90 3.86 13.36 0.31
N THR A 91 2.77 13.63 -0.41
CA THR A 91 1.46 13.91 0.17
C THR A 91 0.95 12.73 1.00
N ARG A 92 0.97 11.50 0.45
CA ARG A 92 0.50 10.29 1.15
C ARG A 92 1.39 9.93 2.35
N LEU A 93 2.71 10.05 2.23
CA LEU A 93 3.61 9.77 3.35
C LEU A 93 3.50 10.82 4.46
N THR A 94 3.29 12.10 4.12
CA THR A 94 3.03 13.16 5.11
C THR A 94 1.70 12.92 5.84
N PHE A 95 0.68 12.44 5.11
CA PHE A 95 -0.56 12.00 5.73
C PHE A 95 -0.30 10.85 6.71
N MET A 96 0.48 9.84 6.30
CA MET A 96 0.81 8.69 7.15
C MET A 96 1.53 9.10 8.43
N GLU A 97 2.52 10.00 8.35
CA GLU A 97 3.23 10.52 9.53
C GLU A 97 2.26 11.15 10.55
N LYS A 98 1.30 11.96 10.08
CA LYS A 98 0.28 12.57 10.95
C LYS A 98 -0.73 11.56 11.47
N TRP A 99 -1.10 10.58 10.65
CA TRP A 99 -2.07 9.57 11.02
C TRP A 99 -1.49 8.57 12.04
N THR A 100 -0.19 8.28 12.01
CA THR A 100 0.42 7.34 12.96
C THR A 100 0.31 7.78 14.42
N ASP A 101 0.25 9.09 14.70
CA ASP A 101 0.02 9.64 16.04
C ASP A 101 -1.36 9.25 16.63
N ASN A 102 -2.27 8.83 15.76
CA ASN A 102 -3.64 8.49 16.08
C ASN A 102 -3.86 6.97 16.24
N LEU A 103 -2.82 6.16 16.04
CA LEU A 103 -2.91 4.71 16.18
C LEU A 103 -3.30 4.30 17.60
N LEU A 104 -3.95 3.15 17.67
CA LEU A 104 -4.44 2.54 18.89
C LEU A 104 -3.56 1.34 19.25
N ASN A 105 -3.42 1.07 20.54
CA ASN A 105 -2.47 0.08 21.06
C ASN A 105 -2.70 -1.37 20.56
N PHE A 106 -3.88 -1.68 20.00
CA PHE A 106 -4.14 -3.01 19.44
C PHE A 106 -3.56 -3.19 18.02
N ILE A 107 -3.17 -2.09 17.37
CA ILE A 107 -2.50 -2.08 16.07
C ILE A 107 -1.01 -2.21 16.33
N ASN A 108 -0.44 -3.36 15.95
CA ASN A 108 0.98 -3.64 16.17
C ASN A 108 1.83 -3.49 14.91
N GLY A 109 1.21 -3.28 13.76
CA GLY A 109 1.90 -3.07 12.50
C GLY A 109 1.05 -2.31 11.48
N VAL A 110 1.72 -1.53 10.63
CA VAL A 110 1.15 -0.77 9.52
C VAL A 110 2.03 -1.00 8.31
N ILE A 111 1.47 -1.64 7.29
CA ILE A 111 2.16 -1.99 6.06
C ILE A 111 1.56 -1.17 4.93
N LEU A 112 2.42 -0.51 4.17
CA LEU A 112 2.01 0.20 2.96
C LEU A 112 1.89 -0.77 1.80
N GLY A 113 0.86 -0.57 0.98
CA GLY A 113 0.57 -1.39 -0.17
C GLY A 113 0.39 -0.62 -1.48
N GLY A 114 -0.05 -1.35 -2.50
CA GLY A 114 -0.47 -0.81 -3.79
C GLY A 114 0.65 -0.08 -4.51
N SER A 115 0.34 1.06 -5.14
CA SER A 115 1.34 1.83 -5.90
C SER A 115 2.54 2.27 -5.05
N LEU A 116 2.35 2.44 -3.73
CA LEU A 116 3.46 2.75 -2.82
C LEU A 116 4.42 1.58 -2.62
N SER A 117 4.05 0.34 -2.98
CA SER A 117 4.88 -0.87 -2.92
C SER A 117 5.55 -1.23 -4.23
N TYR A 118 5.05 -0.74 -5.37
CA TYR A 118 5.64 -1.00 -6.70
C TYR A 118 6.63 0.08 -7.16
N GLY A 119 6.95 1.06 -6.33
CA GLY A 119 7.86 2.16 -6.67
C GLY A 119 7.20 3.49 -6.39
N ARG A 120 7.25 3.93 -5.12
CA ARG A 120 6.50 5.08 -4.63
C ARG A 120 6.74 6.34 -5.47
N PHE A 121 8.00 6.73 -5.67
CA PHE A 121 8.37 7.92 -6.45
C PHE A 121 8.29 7.73 -7.98
N VAL A 122 7.65 6.66 -8.48
CA VAL A 122 7.49 6.39 -9.91
C VAL A 122 6.04 6.06 -10.30
N ASN A 123 5.30 5.36 -9.43
CA ASN A 123 4.02 4.75 -9.78
C ASN A 123 2.79 5.41 -9.11
N VAL A 124 3.01 6.31 -8.15
CA VAL A 124 1.89 6.96 -7.45
C VAL A 124 1.34 8.09 -8.31
N ARG A 125 0.04 8.00 -8.61
CA ARG A 125 -0.65 8.96 -9.48
C ARG A 125 -1.53 9.92 -8.71
N GLY A 126 -1.60 11.14 -9.22
CA GLY A 126 -2.60 12.11 -8.87
C GLY A 126 -3.87 11.92 -9.70
N ALA A 127 -4.69 12.96 -9.78
CA ALA A 127 -5.97 13.00 -10.51
C ALA A 127 -7.17 12.32 -9.81
N TYR A 128 -7.42 12.70 -8.55
CA TYR A 128 -8.66 12.35 -7.84
C TYR A 128 -9.92 12.58 -8.71
N PRO A 129 -10.89 11.65 -8.75
CA PRO A 129 -10.97 10.39 -7.99
C PRO A 129 -10.32 9.18 -8.69
N ARG A 130 -9.56 9.40 -9.77
CA ARG A 130 -8.90 8.34 -10.57
C ARG A 130 -7.41 8.17 -10.24
N GLY A 131 -6.95 8.81 -9.17
CA GLY A 131 -5.58 8.69 -8.69
C GLY A 131 -5.30 7.37 -7.99
N SER A 132 -4.07 7.22 -7.51
CA SER A 132 -3.72 6.07 -6.68
C SER A 132 -4.37 6.18 -5.31
N ASP A 133 -4.98 5.10 -4.82
CA ASP A 133 -5.38 5.00 -3.42
C ASP A 133 -4.14 4.90 -2.52
N LEU A 134 -4.32 5.15 -1.23
CA LEU A 134 -3.37 4.79 -0.18
C LEU A 134 -3.82 3.45 0.42
N ASP A 135 -3.18 2.36 -0.01
CA ASP A 135 -3.46 1.02 0.50
C ASP A 135 -2.68 0.77 1.80
N ILE A 136 -3.39 0.42 2.87
CA ILE A 136 -2.83 0.22 4.21
C ILE A 136 -3.32 -1.11 4.78
N ILE A 137 -2.39 -1.98 5.15
CA ILE A 137 -2.67 -3.18 5.96
C ILE A 137 -2.32 -2.88 7.41
N LEU A 138 -3.33 -2.97 8.28
CA LEU A 138 -3.21 -2.83 9.72
C LEU A 138 -3.14 -4.22 10.34
N LEU A 139 -2.00 -4.54 10.92
CA LEU A 139 -1.83 -5.75 11.71
C LEU A 139 -2.39 -5.51 13.11
N THR A 140 -3.14 -6.50 13.60
CA THR A 140 -3.82 -6.39 14.90
C THR A 140 -3.66 -7.68 15.70
N ARG A 141 -3.48 -7.56 17.02
CA ARG A 141 -3.39 -8.72 17.93
C ARG A 141 -4.71 -9.15 18.51
N ASN A 142 -5.67 -8.24 18.62
CA ASN A 142 -7.02 -8.47 19.12
C ASN A 142 -7.82 -7.18 18.91
N ILE A 143 -8.51 -7.01 17.78
CA ILE A 143 -9.41 -5.87 17.57
C ILE A 143 -10.43 -5.82 18.72
N PRO A 144 -10.46 -4.77 19.56
CA PRO A 144 -11.38 -4.71 20.68
C PRO A 144 -12.83 -4.49 20.20
N HIS A 145 -13.79 -4.87 21.03
CA HIS A 145 -15.21 -4.66 20.74
C HIS A 145 -15.58 -3.19 20.65
N THR A 146 -14.94 -2.36 21.47
CA THR A 146 -15.12 -0.92 21.46
C THR A 146 -13.82 -0.25 21.03
N ILE A 147 -13.91 0.57 20.01
CA ILE A 147 -12.78 1.33 19.47
C ILE A 147 -13.16 2.80 19.49
N ASN A 148 -12.24 3.65 19.94
CA ASN A 148 -12.38 5.08 19.78
C ASN A 148 -12.13 5.44 18.30
N ILE A 149 -13.17 5.31 17.47
CA ILE A 149 -13.10 5.60 16.03
C ILE A 149 -12.70 7.04 15.76
N ASN A 150 -13.17 7.98 16.56
CA ASN A 150 -12.81 9.40 16.42
C ASN A 150 -11.32 9.63 16.63
N ARG A 151 -10.67 8.83 17.48
CA ARG A 151 -9.22 8.84 17.62
C ARG A 151 -8.57 8.21 16.39
N LEU A 152 -8.96 7.00 15.98
CA LEU A 152 -8.32 6.29 14.86
C LEU A 152 -8.50 6.99 13.50
N LEU A 153 -9.66 7.61 13.26
CA LEU A 153 -10.08 8.24 12.01
C LEU A 153 -10.49 9.69 12.27
N PRO A 154 -9.55 10.57 12.64
CA PRO A 154 -9.88 11.91 13.14
C PRO A 154 -10.34 12.84 12.01
N THR A 155 -11.41 13.59 12.23
CA THR A 155 -11.95 14.54 11.23
C THR A 155 -10.95 15.58 10.71
N PRO A 156 -9.97 16.09 11.49
CA PRO A 156 -8.95 17.00 10.98
C PRO A 156 -8.04 16.39 9.90
N LEU A 157 -7.97 15.06 9.79
CA LEU A 157 -7.25 14.37 8.71
C LEU A 157 -8.13 14.12 7.47
N GLY A 158 -9.38 14.58 7.46
CA GLY A 158 -10.29 14.48 6.31
C GLY A 158 -11.27 13.30 6.37
N PHE A 159 -11.24 12.48 7.43
CA PHE A 159 -12.23 11.43 7.62
C PHE A 159 -13.61 12.02 7.91
N SER A 160 -14.61 11.72 7.09
CA SER A 160 -15.98 12.21 7.31
C SER A 160 -16.65 11.50 8.49
N LEU A 161 -17.53 12.20 9.22
CA LEU A 161 -18.33 11.59 10.28
C LEU A 161 -19.23 10.45 9.76
N ASN A 162 -19.66 10.56 8.50
CA ASN A 162 -20.45 9.53 7.85
C ASN A 162 -19.63 8.25 7.65
N ASP A 163 -18.41 8.35 7.10
CA ASP A 163 -17.56 7.17 6.90
C ASP A 163 -17.12 6.56 8.23
N GLN A 164 -16.86 7.38 9.24
CA GLN A 164 -16.60 6.92 10.61
C GLN A 164 -17.77 6.10 11.17
N SER A 165 -19.00 6.59 11.00
CA SER A 165 -20.22 5.89 11.42
C SER A 165 -20.42 4.57 10.68
N ILE A 166 -20.29 4.58 9.35
CA ILE A 166 -20.41 3.37 8.52
C ILE A 166 -19.34 2.35 8.92
N PHE A 167 -18.09 2.79 9.08
CA PHE A 167 -17.01 1.90 9.49
C PHE A 167 -17.24 1.35 10.90
N HIS A 168 -17.71 2.15 11.86
CA HIS A 168 -18.05 1.69 13.21
C HIS A 168 -19.11 0.57 13.16
N THR A 169 -20.21 0.78 12.45
CA THR A 169 -21.26 -0.25 12.28
C THR A 169 -20.71 -1.52 11.63
N ARG A 170 -19.84 -1.39 10.63
CA ARG A 170 -19.21 -2.55 9.99
C ARG A 170 -18.22 -3.26 10.91
N LEU A 171 -17.53 -2.53 11.77
CA LEU A 171 -16.57 -3.10 12.72
C LEU A 171 -17.28 -3.92 13.81
N ASP A 172 -18.44 -3.46 14.28
CA ASP A 172 -19.30 -4.22 15.19
C ASP A 172 -19.74 -5.55 14.56
N GLU A 173 -20.18 -5.50 13.32
CA GLU A 173 -20.59 -6.67 12.56
C GLU A 173 -19.42 -7.62 12.28
N PHE A 174 -18.25 -7.08 11.90
CA PHE A 174 -17.02 -7.84 11.77
C PHE A 174 -16.66 -8.56 13.08
N ASN A 175 -16.71 -7.88 14.22
CA ASN A 175 -16.45 -8.47 15.53
C ASN A 175 -17.44 -9.61 15.87
N ARG A 176 -18.69 -9.52 15.41
CA ARG A 176 -19.67 -10.61 15.52
C ARG A 176 -19.30 -11.80 14.62
N MET A 177 -18.91 -11.54 13.37
CA MET A 177 -18.53 -12.57 12.39
C MET A 177 -17.21 -13.27 12.75
N ARG A 178 -16.21 -12.52 13.20
CA ARG A 178 -14.91 -13.03 13.63
C ARG A 178 -15.04 -14.02 14.79
N ARG A 179 -15.88 -13.73 15.79
CA ARG A 179 -16.19 -14.67 16.89
C ARG A 179 -16.80 -15.99 16.41
N LYS A 180 -17.55 -15.95 15.30
CA LYS A 180 -18.13 -17.12 14.65
C LYS A 180 -17.19 -17.76 13.61
N LYS A 181 -15.97 -17.21 13.44
CA LYS A 181 -15.00 -17.60 12.40
C LYS A 181 -15.54 -17.50 10.98
N THR A 182 -16.47 -16.57 10.72
CA THR A 182 -17.05 -16.32 9.38
C THR A 182 -16.44 -15.10 8.69
N ALA A 183 -15.52 -14.39 9.36
CA ALA A 183 -14.68 -13.34 8.81
C ALA A 183 -13.34 -13.35 9.55
N GLN A 184 -12.24 -13.09 8.84
CA GLN A 184 -10.87 -13.06 9.38
C GLN A 184 -10.18 -11.72 9.15
N MET A 185 -10.77 -10.90 8.28
CA MET A 185 -10.26 -9.60 7.90
C MET A 185 -11.44 -8.67 7.59
N ILE A 186 -11.27 -7.36 7.79
CA ILE A 186 -12.19 -6.34 7.30
C ILE A 186 -11.45 -5.35 6.42
N SER A 187 -12.03 -5.08 5.24
CA SER A 187 -11.56 -4.10 4.27
C SER A 187 -12.56 -2.97 4.13
N HIS A 188 -12.09 -1.73 4.27
CA HIS A 188 -12.91 -0.52 4.16
C HIS A 188 -12.19 0.54 3.33
N LYS A 189 -12.92 1.15 2.39
CA LYS A 189 -12.43 2.27 1.59
C LYS A 189 -12.99 3.57 2.16
N PHE A 190 -12.10 4.49 2.53
CA PHE A 190 -12.42 5.83 3.01
C PHE A 190 -12.21 6.85 1.90
N LEU A 191 -13.18 7.74 1.71
CA LEU A 191 -13.09 8.78 0.70
C LEU A 191 -12.52 10.05 1.33
N LEU A 192 -11.36 10.51 0.85
CA LEU A 192 -10.70 11.70 1.41
C LEU A 192 -10.49 12.77 0.32
N PRO A 193 -11.57 13.35 -0.23
CA PRO A 193 -11.46 14.35 -1.30
C PRO A 193 -10.62 15.57 -0.91
N GLN A 194 -10.58 15.96 0.38
CA GLN A 194 -9.75 17.07 0.83
C GLN A 194 -8.25 16.75 0.81
N GLN A 195 -7.89 15.47 0.80
CA GLN A 195 -6.49 15.02 0.69
C GLN A 195 -6.10 14.70 -0.77
N GLY A 196 -7.07 14.64 -1.69
CA GLY A 196 -6.83 14.33 -3.11
C GLY A 196 -6.58 12.84 -3.40
N PHE A 197 -6.91 11.94 -2.47
CA PHE A 197 -6.82 10.49 -2.65
C PHE A 197 -7.79 9.77 -1.72
N ASP A 198 -8.09 8.50 -2.00
CA ASP A 198 -8.83 7.63 -1.08
C ASP A 198 -7.87 6.72 -0.31
N ILE A 199 -8.35 6.14 0.80
CA ILE A 199 -7.59 5.17 1.59
C ILE A 199 -8.31 3.82 1.58
N SER A 200 -7.61 2.76 1.22
CA SER A 200 -8.08 1.38 1.38
C SER A 200 -7.42 0.79 2.62
N MET A 201 -8.17 0.70 3.72
CA MET A 201 -7.68 0.12 4.98
C MET A 201 -8.11 -1.33 5.15
N HIS A 202 -7.19 -2.14 5.63
CA HIS A 202 -7.26 -3.58 5.70
C HIS A 202 -6.86 -4.04 7.10
N PHE A 203 -7.82 -4.32 7.98
CA PHE A 203 -7.53 -4.79 9.33
C PHE A 203 -7.41 -6.31 9.33
N MET A 204 -6.21 -6.78 9.60
CA MET A 204 -5.81 -8.18 9.51
C MET A 204 -5.32 -8.65 10.88
N ASP A 205 -5.86 -9.77 11.36
CA ASP A 205 -5.32 -10.42 12.56
C ASP A 205 -3.91 -10.95 12.24
N GLN A 206 -2.99 -10.83 13.20
CA GLN A 206 -1.58 -11.19 13.01
C GLN A 206 -1.38 -12.65 12.57
N ASP A 207 -2.23 -13.58 13.02
CA ASP A 207 -2.18 -14.99 12.60
C ASP A 207 -2.45 -15.18 11.10
N ILE A 208 -3.30 -14.34 10.51
CA ILE A 208 -3.59 -14.37 9.07
C ILE A 208 -2.40 -13.80 8.30
N PHE A 209 -1.80 -12.73 8.83
CA PHE A 209 -0.59 -12.16 8.26
C PHE A 209 0.58 -13.14 8.29
N HIS A 210 0.74 -13.89 9.38
CA HIS A 210 1.72 -14.97 9.46
C HIS A 210 1.47 -16.04 8.39
N GLN A 211 0.22 -16.43 8.12
CA GLN A 211 -0.10 -17.39 7.06
C GLN A 211 0.17 -16.85 5.65
N LEU A 212 0.04 -15.54 5.44
CA LEU A 212 0.47 -14.88 4.21
C LEU A 212 1.99 -14.96 4.06
N CYS A 213 2.75 -14.60 5.09
CA CYS A 213 4.20 -14.56 5.01
C CYS A 213 4.85 -15.96 4.99
N HIS A 214 4.28 -16.89 5.75
CA HIS A 214 4.80 -18.24 5.91
C HIS A 214 3.68 -19.21 5.57
N PRO A 215 3.47 -19.54 4.28
CA PRO A 215 2.64 -20.66 3.92
C PRO A 215 3.37 -21.95 4.36
N THR A 216 3.23 -22.30 5.64
CA THR A 216 3.99 -23.36 6.33
C THR A 216 3.72 -24.77 5.83
N ASP A 217 2.70 -24.96 5.00
CA ASP A 217 2.44 -26.24 4.35
C ASP A 217 2.24 -25.99 2.85
N ILE A 218 3.29 -26.29 2.08
CA ILE A 218 3.25 -26.40 0.61
C ILE A 218 2.50 -27.69 0.21
N GLU A 219 1.40 -28.00 0.92
CA GLU A 219 0.39 -28.84 0.30
C GLU A 219 -0.09 -28.09 -0.93
N HIS A 220 -0.18 -28.74 -2.09
CA HIS A 220 -0.53 -28.14 -3.39
C HIS A 220 -1.97 -27.57 -3.44
N SER A 221 -2.60 -27.34 -2.29
CA SER A 221 -3.93 -26.82 -2.08
C SER A 221 -3.88 -25.29 -1.97
N PRO A 222 -4.69 -24.54 -2.72
CA PRO A 222 -4.79 -23.10 -2.53
C PRO A 222 -5.35 -22.77 -1.14
N ARG A 223 -4.74 -21.77 -0.49
CA ARG A 223 -5.15 -21.28 0.83
C ARG A 223 -5.99 -20.03 0.69
N TYR A 224 -6.95 -19.86 1.60
CA TYR A 224 -7.89 -18.75 1.56
C TYR A 224 -8.19 -18.22 2.95
N PHE A 225 -8.64 -16.97 3.00
CA PHE A 225 -9.27 -16.38 4.17
C PHE A 225 -10.57 -15.66 3.78
N LEU A 226 -11.34 -15.29 4.79
CA LEU A 226 -12.61 -14.60 4.64
C LEU A 226 -12.45 -13.09 4.90
N ASP A 227 -12.52 -12.28 3.84
CA ASP A 227 -12.43 -10.82 3.85
C ASP A 227 -13.82 -10.19 3.86
N PHE A 228 -14.12 -9.37 4.88
CA PHE A 228 -15.36 -8.61 4.97
C PHE A 228 -15.25 -7.24 4.28
N LYS A 229 -15.93 -7.08 3.14
CA LYS A 229 -15.82 -5.92 2.23
C LYS A 229 -17.10 -5.10 2.21
N SER A 230 -17.00 -3.80 1.87
CA SER A 230 -18.17 -2.91 1.69
C SER A 230 -18.94 -3.25 0.43
N ALA A 231 -18.22 -3.70 -0.60
CA ALA A 231 -18.71 -3.91 -1.93
C ALA A 231 -18.06 -5.16 -2.51
N LYS A 232 -18.74 -5.75 -3.51
CA LYS A 232 -18.21 -6.86 -4.29
C LYS A 232 -16.94 -6.46 -5.03
N PHE A 233 -16.12 -7.43 -5.36
CA PHE A 233 -15.06 -7.21 -6.34
C PHE A 233 -15.66 -6.80 -7.69
N PRO A 234 -15.04 -5.86 -8.42
CA PRO A 234 -15.50 -5.48 -9.77
C PRO A 234 -15.45 -6.65 -10.76
N HIS A 235 -14.56 -7.61 -10.52
CA HIS A 235 -14.35 -8.79 -11.35
C HIS A 235 -14.37 -10.04 -10.46
N GLN A 236 -15.17 -11.04 -10.84
CA GLN A 236 -15.22 -12.32 -10.11
C GLN A 236 -14.02 -13.21 -10.41
N THR A 237 -13.41 -13.05 -11.59
CA THR A 237 -12.18 -13.74 -11.97
C THR A 237 -11.02 -12.76 -11.92
N MET A 238 -10.00 -13.12 -11.15
CA MET A 238 -8.76 -12.38 -11.01
C MET A 238 -7.66 -13.12 -11.76
N ASN A 239 -6.84 -12.40 -12.52
CA ASN A 239 -5.68 -12.96 -13.20
C ASN A 239 -4.43 -12.61 -12.41
N GLN A 240 -3.86 -13.60 -11.75
CA GLN A 240 -2.54 -13.50 -11.13
C GLN A 240 -1.47 -13.98 -12.09
N LYS A 241 -0.21 -13.73 -11.74
CA LYS A 241 0.92 -14.33 -12.41
C LYS A 241 1.67 -15.20 -11.42
N ASP A 242 2.04 -16.41 -11.83
CA ASP A 242 2.94 -17.24 -11.04
C ASP A 242 4.38 -16.68 -11.04
N THR A 243 5.29 -17.38 -10.38
CA THR A 243 6.72 -17.00 -10.32
C THR A 243 7.44 -16.98 -11.66
N HIS A 244 6.89 -17.61 -12.72
CA HIS A 244 7.41 -17.54 -14.08
C HIS A 244 6.73 -16.46 -14.94
N GLY A 245 5.71 -15.80 -14.39
CA GLY A 245 4.95 -14.78 -15.10
C GLY A 245 3.74 -15.35 -15.85
N ASP A 246 3.47 -16.64 -15.75
CA ASP A 246 2.35 -17.29 -16.43
C ASP A 246 1.03 -16.91 -15.76
N PRO A 247 -0.03 -16.61 -16.54
CA PRO A 247 -1.30 -16.20 -15.98
C PRO A 247 -1.99 -17.35 -15.24
N PHE A 248 -2.42 -17.08 -14.02
CA PHE A 248 -3.22 -17.97 -13.18
C PHE A 248 -4.57 -17.30 -12.86
N PRO A 249 -5.65 -17.65 -13.56
CA PRO A 249 -6.98 -17.17 -13.23
C PRO A 249 -7.48 -17.87 -11.96
N PHE A 250 -8.03 -17.10 -11.02
CA PHE A 250 -8.77 -17.66 -9.90
C PHE A 250 -10.05 -16.88 -9.65
N SER A 251 -11.08 -17.56 -9.15
CA SER A 251 -12.37 -16.94 -8.85
C SER A 251 -12.47 -16.53 -7.39
N VAL A 252 -12.94 -15.32 -7.14
CA VAL A 252 -13.32 -14.86 -5.81
C VAL A 252 -14.80 -15.16 -5.61
N ASN A 253 -15.09 -16.09 -4.71
CA ASN A 253 -16.46 -16.38 -4.30
C ASN A 253 -16.90 -15.39 -3.23
N GLU A 254 -18.00 -14.70 -3.46
CA GLU A 254 -18.54 -13.68 -2.56
C GLU A 254 -20.00 -13.97 -2.23
N HIS A 255 -20.39 -13.77 -0.97
CA HIS A 255 -21.80 -13.78 -0.57
C HIS A 255 -22.13 -12.54 0.25
N GLU A 256 -23.37 -12.08 0.10
CA GLU A 256 -23.88 -10.90 0.80
C GLU A 256 -24.12 -11.22 2.27
N VAL A 257 -23.80 -10.25 3.12
CA VAL A 257 -24.07 -10.27 4.56
C VAL A 257 -24.59 -8.89 4.98
N ILE A 258 -25.00 -8.77 6.24
CA ILE A 258 -25.42 -7.48 6.79
C ILE A 258 -24.26 -6.47 6.64
N ASN A 259 -24.53 -5.34 6.00
CA ASN A 259 -23.57 -4.24 5.79
C ASN A 259 -22.32 -4.61 4.96
N GLY A 260 -22.41 -5.59 4.06
CA GLY A 260 -21.35 -5.84 3.08
C GLY A 260 -21.34 -7.25 2.48
N PHE A 261 -20.13 -7.74 2.18
CA PHE A 261 -19.90 -9.03 1.53
C PHE A 261 -18.76 -9.77 2.21
N ILE A 262 -18.88 -11.09 2.32
CA ILE A 262 -17.76 -11.96 2.67
C ILE A 262 -17.18 -12.53 1.39
N ALA A 263 -15.94 -12.15 1.10
CA ALA A 263 -15.15 -12.65 -0.01
C ALA A 263 -14.18 -13.73 0.47
N ARG A 264 -14.17 -14.87 -0.23
CA ARG A 264 -13.15 -15.91 -0.03
C ARG A 264 -11.91 -15.55 -0.85
N THR A 265 -10.97 -14.88 -0.21
CA THR A 265 -9.76 -14.35 -0.86
C THR A 265 -8.60 -15.34 -0.76
N GLN A 266 -7.92 -15.58 -1.87
CA GLN A 266 -6.75 -16.46 -1.92
C GLN A 266 -5.55 -15.81 -1.21
N ILE A 267 -4.95 -16.55 -0.27
CA ILE A 267 -3.67 -16.25 0.38
C ILE A 267 -2.55 -16.52 -0.63
N CYS A 268 -2.50 -17.75 -1.13
CA CYS A 268 -1.57 -18.24 -2.13
C CYS A 268 -2.18 -19.44 -2.86
N GLY A 269 -1.63 -19.77 -4.02
CA GLY A 269 -1.97 -20.98 -4.75
C GLY A 269 -0.75 -21.62 -5.37
N PHE A 270 -0.96 -22.76 -6.01
CA PHE A 270 0.06 -23.48 -6.74
C PHE A 270 -0.48 -23.87 -8.12
N SER A 271 0.33 -23.67 -9.16
CA SER A 271 0.01 -24.04 -10.54
C SER A 271 1.23 -24.71 -11.15
N ASN A 272 1.11 -25.96 -11.58
CA ASN A 272 2.23 -26.73 -12.14
C ASN A 272 3.48 -26.75 -11.23
N GLY A 273 3.30 -26.75 -9.91
CA GLY A 273 4.39 -26.68 -8.92
C GLY A 273 4.91 -25.27 -8.63
N ASN A 274 4.44 -24.25 -9.35
CA ASN A 274 4.84 -22.85 -9.17
C ASN A 274 3.96 -22.16 -8.14
N PHE A 275 4.57 -21.32 -7.33
CA PHE A 275 3.85 -20.46 -6.39
C PHE A 275 3.07 -19.37 -7.14
N VAL A 276 1.82 -19.15 -6.72
CA VAL A 276 0.98 -18.07 -7.21
C VAL A 276 0.65 -17.12 -6.04
N PRO A 277 1.08 -15.85 -6.08
CA PRO A 277 0.76 -14.87 -5.07
C PRO A 277 -0.75 -14.59 -5.03
N GLY A 278 -1.30 -14.53 -3.82
CA GLY A 278 -2.66 -14.04 -3.59
C GLY A 278 -2.78 -12.52 -3.76
N ILE A 279 -4.01 -11.99 -3.62
CA ILE A 279 -4.30 -10.56 -3.83
C ILE A 279 -3.44 -9.69 -2.89
N TYR A 280 -3.34 -10.07 -1.62
CA TYR A 280 -2.63 -9.27 -0.63
C TYR A 280 -1.11 -9.36 -0.74
N HIS A 281 -0.57 -10.44 -1.33
CA HIS A 281 0.84 -10.48 -1.72
C HIS A 281 1.14 -9.40 -2.75
N ASN A 282 0.30 -9.27 -3.78
CA ASN A 282 0.45 -8.18 -4.75
C ASN A 282 0.16 -6.80 -4.14
N LEU A 283 -0.63 -6.72 -3.06
CA LEU A 283 -0.80 -5.45 -2.39
C LEU A 283 0.51 -5.00 -1.73
N MET A 284 1.23 -5.90 -1.05
CA MET A 284 2.40 -5.52 -0.25
C MET A 284 3.75 -5.69 -0.95
N ALA A 285 3.89 -6.62 -1.89
CA ALA A 285 5.12 -6.85 -2.65
C ALA A 285 5.21 -5.89 -3.86
N PRO A 286 6.43 -5.60 -4.38
CA PRO A 286 7.73 -6.16 -3.99
C PRO A 286 8.38 -5.51 -2.76
N MET A 287 8.06 -4.27 -2.39
CA MET A 287 8.82 -3.58 -1.33
C MET A 287 8.50 -4.05 0.08
N PHE A 288 7.26 -4.47 0.33
CA PHE A 288 6.77 -4.96 1.61
C PHE A 288 7.12 -4.05 2.79
N GLU A 289 6.71 -2.78 2.72
CA GLU A 289 7.19 -1.74 3.63
C GLU A 289 6.41 -1.71 4.96
N LEU A 290 7.09 -2.03 6.07
CA LEU A 290 6.61 -1.71 7.41
C LEU A 290 6.84 -0.22 7.71
N PHE A 291 5.75 0.54 7.78
CA PHE A 291 5.78 1.97 8.08
C PHE A 291 5.81 2.22 9.59
N TYR A 292 5.01 1.47 10.34
CA TYR A 292 4.99 1.45 11.80
C TYR A 292 4.87 -0.01 12.24
N GLY A 293 5.56 -0.41 13.30
CA GLY A 293 5.30 -1.71 13.91
C GLY A 293 6.23 -2.04 15.06
N ASP A 294 5.86 -3.07 15.81
CA ASP A 294 6.72 -3.62 16.85
C ASP A 294 7.77 -4.60 16.28
N THR A 295 8.68 -5.04 17.15
CA THR A 295 9.78 -5.95 16.80
C THR A 295 9.30 -7.27 16.21
N ASP A 296 8.15 -7.78 16.64
CA ASP A 296 7.59 -9.04 16.15
C ASP A 296 7.08 -8.89 14.72
N CYS A 297 6.36 -7.81 14.40
CA CYS A 297 5.96 -7.51 13.02
C CYS A 297 7.17 -7.31 12.11
N GLN A 298 8.21 -6.63 12.61
CA GLN A 298 9.44 -6.43 11.88
C GLN A 298 10.13 -7.77 11.57
N ASN A 299 10.27 -8.65 12.56
CA ASN A 299 10.88 -9.97 12.37
C ASN A 299 10.12 -10.80 11.32
N GLN A 300 8.78 -10.81 11.36
CA GLN A 300 7.95 -11.55 10.39
C GLN A 300 8.17 -11.06 8.95
N ILE A 301 8.23 -9.75 8.75
CA ILE A 301 8.48 -9.16 7.43
C ILE A 301 9.91 -9.43 6.97
N GLU A 302 10.89 -9.36 7.86
CA GLU A 302 12.28 -9.70 7.54
C GLU A 302 12.42 -11.17 7.12
N CYS A 303 11.72 -12.09 7.80
CA CYS A 303 11.69 -13.50 7.41
C CYS A 303 11.04 -13.75 6.05
N PHE A 304 10.09 -12.90 5.62
CA PHE A 304 9.50 -13.01 4.28
C PHE A 304 10.42 -12.47 3.17
N ARG A 305 11.26 -11.48 3.49
CA ARG A 305 12.15 -10.83 2.53
C ARG A 305 13.41 -11.64 2.20
N LEU A 306 13.74 -12.64 3.03
CA LEU A 306 14.89 -13.54 2.88
C LEU A 306 14.56 -14.73 1.98
#